data_AF-A0A383C093-F1
#
_entry.id   AF-A0A383C093-F1
#
_cell.length_a   1.000
_cell.length_b   1.000
_cell.length_c   1.000
_cell.angle_alpha   90.00
_cell.angle_beta   90.00
_cell.angle_gamma   90.00
#
_symmetry.space_group_name_H-M   'P 1'
#
loop_
_entity.id
_entity.type
_entity.pdbx_description
1 polymer ?
#
loop_
_entity_poly.entity_id
_entity_poly.type
_entity_poly.pdbx_seq_one_letter_code
_entity_poly.pdbx_strand_id
1 'polypeptide(L)'
;METAEIGTYAMIALMAGLLVYIWRMRQRNIANSQDEPVIAGQDVLDGAAINPEQFDEPDDDALDEMQDILEKAAESQGITYEE
;
A
#
# COMPACT_ATOMS: atom_id res chain seq x y z
N MET A 1 -50.00 -3.19 -10.54
CA MET A 1 -48.87 -3.68 -9.73
C MET A 1 -48.88 -2.84 -8.47
N GLU A 2 -48.95 -3.48 -7.32
CA GLU A 2 -48.97 -2.79 -6.03
C GLU A 2 -47.59 -2.15 -5.78
N THR A 3 -47.53 -1.05 -5.04
CA THR A 3 -46.26 -0.36 -4.72
C THR A 3 -45.28 -1.28 -3.98
N ALA A 4 -45.82 -2.20 -3.16
CA ALA A 4 -45.04 -3.23 -2.49
C ALA A 4 -44.37 -4.21 -3.48
N GLU A 5 -45.10 -4.67 -4.50
CA GLU A 5 -44.58 -5.58 -5.54
C GLU A 5 -43.45 -4.91 -6.33
N ILE A 6 -43.63 -3.63 -6.71
CA ILE A 6 -42.61 -2.83 -7.41
C ILE A 6 -41.36 -2.70 -6.54
N GLY A 7 -41.52 -2.44 -5.24
CA GLY A 7 -40.42 -2.36 -4.28
C GLY A 7 -39.65 -3.69 -4.15
N THR A 8 -40.37 -4.82 -4.13
CA THR A 8 -39.75 -6.15 -4.10
C THR A 8 -38.91 -6.41 -5.36
N TYR A 9 -39.45 -6.14 -6.55
CA TYR A 9 -38.70 -6.32 -7.80
C TYR A 9 -37.47 -5.40 -7.89
N ALA A 10 -37.59 -4.15 -7.43
CA ALA A 10 -36.46 -3.23 -7.38
C ALA A 10 -35.34 -3.73 -6.46
N MET A 11 -35.69 -4.23 -5.27
CA MET A 11 -34.71 -4.80 -4.33
C MET A 11 -34.02 -6.06 -4.89
N ILE A 12 -34.77 -6.93 -5.57
CA ILE A 12 -34.20 -8.11 -6.23
C ILE A 12 -33.22 -7.69 -7.33
N ALA A 13 -33.57 -6.68 -8.14
CA ALA A 13 -32.70 -6.18 -9.20
C ALA A 13 -31.41 -5.56 -8.63
N LEU A 14 -31.52 -4.78 -7.55
CA LEU A 14 -30.36 -4.22 -6.85
C LEU A 14 -29.46 -5.31 -6.27
N MET A 15 -30.04 -6.32 -5.63
CA MET A 15 -29.29 -7.45 -5.09
C MET A 15 -28.57 -8.23 -6.20
N ALA A 16 -29.24 -8.52 -7.31
CA ALA A 16 -28.63 -9.18 -8.45
C ALA A 16 -27.48 -8.35 -9.04
N GLY A 17 -27.66 -7.03 -9.15
CA GLY A 17 -26.60 -6.10 -9.59
C GLY A 17 -25.38 -6.13 -8.68
N LEU A 18 -25.57 -6.10 -7.37
CA LEU A 18 -24.49 -6.20 -6.38
C LEU A 18 -23.74 -7.54 -6.50
N LEU A 19 -24.45 -8.65 -6.64
CA LEU A 19 -23.83 -9.98 -6.81
C LEU A 19 -22.96 -10.04 -8.06
N VAL A 20 -23.44 -9.51 -9.19
CA VAL A 20 -22.65 -9.42 -10.44
C VAL A 20 -21.42 -8.54 -10.27
N TYR A 21 -21.55 -7.40 -9.58
CA TYR A 21 -20.43 -6.50 -9.32
C TYR A 21 -19.35 -7.16 -8.46
N ILE A 22 -19.73 -7.79 -7.36
CA ILE A 22 -18.81 -8.52 -6.46
C ILE A 22 -18.14 -9.66 -7.22
N TRP A 23 -18.89 -10.43 -8.00
CA TRP A 23 -18.33 -11.52 -8.81
C TRP A 23 -17.27 -11.00 -9.80
N ARG A 24 -17.55 -9.89 -10.48
CA ARG A 24 -16.59 -9.29 -11.42
C ARG A 24 -15.34 -8.75 -10.73
N MET A 25 -15.48 -8.17 -9.53
CA MET A 25 -14.35 -7.76 -8.72
C MET A 25 -13.50 -8.96 -8.26
N ARG A 26 -14.15 -10.02 -7.80
CA ARG A 26 -13.49 -11.28 -7.40
C ARG A 26 -12.67 -11.88 -8.55
N GLN A 27 -13.24 -11.94 -9.75
CA GLN A 27 -12.53 -12.48 -10.92
C GLN A 27 -11.25 -11.69 -11.24
N ARG A 28 -11.31 -10.35 -11.14
CA ARG A 28 -10.13 -9.49 -11.31
C ARG A 28 -9.08 -9.73 -10.23
N ASN A 29 -9.52 -9.91 -8.98
CA ASN A 29 -8.62 -10.18 -7.87
C ASN A 29 -7.94 -11.55 -8.01
N ILE A 30 -8.69 -12.59 -8.38
CA ILE A 30 -8.12 -13.92 -8.64
C ILE A 30 -7.13 -13.88 -9.80
N ALA A 31 -7.45 -13.16 -10.89
CA ALA A 31 -6.54 -13.02 -12.03
C ALA A 31 -5.24 -12.27 -11.68
N ASN A 32 -5.29 -11.38 -10.68
CA ASN A 32 -4.13 -10.64 -10.17
C ASN A 32 -3.49 -11.30 -8.94
N SER A 33 -4.05 -12.41 -8.46
CA SER A 33 -3.49 -13.16 -7.35
C SER A 33 -2.37 -14.03 -7.90
N GLN A 34 -1.16 -13.87 -7.39
CA GLN A 34 -0.09 -14.82 -7.68
C GLN A 34 -0.45 -16.16 -7.01
N ASP A 35 -0.17 -17.28 -7.68
CA ASP A 35 -0.38 -18.64 -7.13
C ASP A 35 0.57 -18.94 -5.97
N GLU A 36 1.65 -18.17 -5.84
CA GLU A 36 2.65 -18.29 -4.78
C GLU A 36 2.32 -17.37 -3.59
N PRO A 37 2.57 -17.83 -2.35
CA PRO A 37 2.38 -16.99 -1.18
C PRO A 37 3.26 -15.74 -1.30
N VAL A 38 2.71 -14.56 -0.99
CA VAL A 38 3.45 -13.31 -0.99
C VAL A 38 4.54 -13.39 0.08
N ILE A 39 5.79 -13.65 -0.33
CA ILE A 39 6.95 -13.64 0.57
C ILE A 39 7.47 -12.21 0.64
N ALA A 40 7.56 -11.66 1.85
CA ALA A 40 8.14 -10.33 2.06
C ALA A 40 9.56 -10.29 1.46
N GLY A 41 9.82 -9.33 0.56
CA GLY A 41 11.10 -9.17 -0.12
C GLY A 41 11.24 -9.88 -1.49
N GLN A 42 10.21 -10.61 -1.97
CA GLN A 42 10.18 -11.07 -3.37
C GLN A 42 9.78 -9.96 -4.36
N ASP A 43 9.05 -8.95 -3.90
CA ASP A 43 8.73 -7.79 -4.71
C ASP A 43 10.00 -6.95 -4.91
N VAL A 44 10.29 -6.55 -6.14
CA VAL A 44 11.36 -5.60 -6.44
C VAL A 44 10.82 -4.22 -6.08
N LEU A 45 10.71 -3.95 -4.79
CA LEU A 45 10.58 -2.60 -4.30
C LEU A 45 11.94 -1.94 -4.57
N ASP A 46 11.98 -1.03 -5.54
CA ASP A 46 13.18 -0.26 -5.95
C ASP A 46 13.77 0.61 -4.82
N GLY A 47 13.23 0.49 -3.59
CA GLY A 47 13.61 1.29 -2.43
C GLY A 47 13.25 2.78 -2.54
N ALA A 48 12.80 3.22 -3.72
CA ALA A 48 12.47 4.60 -3.99
C ALA A 48 11.11 4.98 -3.41
N ALA A 49 10.99 6.25 -3.01
CA ALA A 49 9.71 6.84 -2.66
C ALA A 49 8.78 6.83 -3.88
N ILE A 50 7.56 6.29 -3.72
CA ILE A 50 6.55 6.23 -4.78
C ILE A 50 6.16 7.65 -5.25
N ASN A 51 6.16 8.63 -4.34
CA ASN A 51 5.90 10.04 -4.64
C ASN A 51 7.03 10.90 -4.03
N PRO A 52 8.16 11.09 -4.74
CA PRO A 52 9.29 11.86 -4.24
C PRO A 52 8.93 13.31 -3.90
N GLU A 53 8.01 13.90 -4.66
CA GLU A 53 7.57 15.29 -4.50
C GLU A 53 6.82 15.58 -3.18
N GLN A 54 6.45 14.53 -2.42
CA GLN A 54 5.83 14.69 -1.09
C GLN A 54 6.86 14.91 0.03
N PHE A 55 8.14 14.78 -0.28
CA PHE A 55 9.22 14.97 0.67
C PHE A 55 9.95 16.27 0.36
N ASP A 56 10.11 17.09 1.39
CA ASP A 56 10.96 18.27 1.31
C ASP A 56 12.43 17.87 1.45
N GLU A 57 13.33 18.68 0.91
CA GLU A 57 14.77 18.53 1.13
C GLU A 57 15.06 18.77 2.63
N PRO A 58 15.86 17.90 3.29
CA PRO A 58 16.19 18.08 4.70
C PRO A 58 16.93 19.40 4.89
N ASP A 59 16.61 20.11 5.97
CA ASP A 59 17.32 21.31 6.39
C ASP A 59 18.62 20.96 7.13
N ASP A 60 19.46 21.97 7.37
CA ASP A 60 20.76 21.79 8.00
C ASP A 60 20.64 21.14 9.39
N ASP A 61 19.61 21.50 10.17
CA ASP A 61 19.36 20.91 11.48
C ASP A 61 19.04 19.40 11.38
N ALA A 62 18.23 18.99 10.39
CA ALA A 62 17.96 17.58 10.14
C ALA A 62 19.19 16.82 9.64
N LEU A 63 20.05 17.46 8.84
CA LEU A 63 21.31 16.86 8.38
C LEU A 63 22.26 16.62 9.55
N ASP A 64 22.40 17.57 10.46
CA ASP A 64 23.24 17.46 11.66
C ASP A 64 22.75 16.33 12.59
N GLU A 65 21.44 16.20 12.78
CA GLU A 65 20.86 15.11 13.58
C GLU A 65 21.12 13.74 12.94
N MET A 66 21.03 13.65 11.60
CA MET A 66 21.38 12.41 10.89
C MET A 66 22.86 12.05 11.03
N GLN A 67 23.75 13.04 11.00
CA GLN A 67 25.19 12.82 11.21
C GLN A 67 25.47 12.24 12.59
N ASP A 68 24.89 12.80 13.65
CA ASP A 68 25.02 12.31 15.03
C ASP A 68 24.48 10.88 15.19
N ILE A 69 23.35 10.57 14.54
CA ILE A 69 22.78 9.21 14.54
C ILE A 69 23.73 8.21 13.88
N LEU A 70 24.33 8.58 12.74
CA LEU A 70 25.24 7.72 11.98
C LEU A 70 26.55 7.49 12.74
N GLU A 71 27.11 8.52 13.37
CA GLU A 71 28.32 8.42 14.19
C GLU A 71 28.10 7.48 15.38
N LYS A 72 27.02 7.68 16.16
CA LYS A 72 26.64 6.79 17.27
C LYS A 72 26.44 5.34 16.82
N ALA A 73 25.83 5.15 15.65
CA ALA A 73 25.63 3.81 15.09
C ALA A 73 26.97 3.15 14.72
N ALA A 74 27.92 3.90 14.15
CA ALA A 74 29.25 3.42 13.81
C ALA A 74 30.06 3.07 15.08
N GLU A 75 30.08 3.95 16.08
CA GLU A 75 30.71 3.70 17.38
C GLU A 75 30.18 2.41 18.03
N SER A 76 28.86 2.19 17.98
CA SER A 76 28.23 0.98 18.52
C SER A 76 28.67 -0.30 17.81
N GLN A 77 29.11 -0.19 16.56
CA GLN A 77 29.63 -1.27 15.73
C GLN A 77 31.16 -1.37 15.80
N GLY A 78 31.82 -0.52 16.58
CA GLY A 78 33.29 -0.47 16.69
C GLY A 78 33.97 0.09 15.44
N ILE A 79 33.25 0.87 14.63
CA ILE A 79 33.74 1.52 13.41
C ILE A 79 33.89 3.01 13.72
N THR A 80 35.02 3.61 13.38
CA THR A 80 35.21 5.06 13.47
C THR A 80 34.65 5.73 12.23
N TYR A 81 33.76 6.71 12.43
CA TYR A 81 33.27 7.56 11.35
C TYR A 81 34.38 8.56 10.98
N GLU A 82 34.83 8.57 9.72
CA GLU A 82 35.72 9.62 9.20
C GLU A 82 34.84 10.68 8.53
N GLU A 83 35.05 11.94 8.93
CA GLU A 83 34.37 13.13 8.39
C GLU A 83 34.71 13.39 6.92
#